data_AF-A0A972KFD9-F1
#
_entry.id   AF-A0A972KFD9-F1
#
_cell.length_a   1.000
_cell.length_b   1.000
_cell.length_c   1.000
_cell.angle_alpha   90.00
_cell.angle_beta   90.00
_cell.angle_gamma   90.00
#
_symmetry.space_group_name_H-M   'P 1'
#
loop_
_entity.id
_entity.type
_entity.pdbx_description
1 polymer ?
#
loop_
_entity_poly.entity_id
_entity_poly.type
_entity_poly.pdbx_seq_one_letter_code
_entity_poly.pdbx_strand_id
1 'polypeptide(L)'
;MTGGADTPNEPSQALLSDAVVAPQANRLAAVEQAWQNLTTAGPILTTRQRHEIIAVARSAWAGAGAPNSTIGLAGEAAYWVASDPGGITKETVGGFEARGLSRLAYLEVVGVVARLANVDFYSRGLGASLPLLPPIDALLPTGRVNGAATITDSWVPMLSPALAPFVLDALPAEGEALRDIHEAMYIPMESLGDGTYEDELTRPQIEYVAARTSYLNECFY
;
A
#
# COMPACT_ATOMS: atom_id res chain seq x y z
N MET A 1 -49.80 1.66 0.76
CA MET A 1 -49.14 0.96 1.87
C MET A 1 -48.47 -0.28 1.31
N THR A 2 -47.15 -0.24 1.17
CA THR A 2 -46.24 -1.40 1.31
C THR A 2 -44.86 -0.77 1.49
N GLY A 3 -44.48 -0.59 2.75
CA GLY A 3 -43.17 -0.09 3.12
C GLY A 3 -42.11 -1.11 2.74
N GLY A 4 -41.08 -0.67 2.01
CA GLY A 4 -39.82 -1.39 1.93
C GLY A 4 -39.15 -1.28 3.29
N ALA A 5 -38.92 -2.43 3.92
CA ALA A 5 -38.14 -2.49 5.13
C ALA A 5 -36.68 -2.15 4.78
N ASP A 6 -36.20 -1.02 5.28
CA ASP A 6 -34.77 -0.76 5.45
C ASP A 6 -34.20 -1.89 6.32
N THR A 7 -33.44 -2.79 5.71
CA THR A 7 -32.53 -3.66 6.45
C THR A 7 -31.52 -2.76 7.17
N PRO A 8 -31.34 -2.90 8.50
CA PRO A 8 -30.32 -2.13 9.20
C PRO A 8 -28.95 -2.45 8.58
N ASN A 9 -28.21 -1.41 8.20
CA ASN A 9 -26.78 -1.53 7.92
C ASN A 9 -26.14 -2.23 9.13
N GLU A 10 -25.55 -3.41 8.94
CA GLU A 10 -24.69 -3.98 9.97
C GLU A 10 -23.63 -2.93 10.35
N PRO A 11 -23.36 -2.73 11.65
CA PRO A 11 -22.32 -1.81 12.05
C PRO A 11 -21.01 -2.30 11.44
N SER A 12 -20.39 -1.47 10.59
CA SER A 12 -19.03 -1.69 10.11
C SER A 12 -18.16 -2.05 11.31
N GLN A 13 -17.65 -3.28 11.36
CA GLN A 13 -16.83 -3.74 12.46
C GLN A 13 -15.62 -2.79 12.58
N ALA A 14 -15.41 -2.23 13.77
CA ALA A 14 -14.28 -1.34 13.99
C ALA A 14 -12.97 -2.09 13.72
N LEU A 15 -12.05 -1.43 13.02
CA LEU A 15 -10.78 -2.01 12.58
C LEU A 15 -9.98 -2.49 13.80
N LEU A 16 -9.42 -3.70 13.73
CA LEU A 16 -8.63 -4.31 14.83
C LEU A 16 -9.41 -4.50 16.15
N SER A 17 -10.74 -4.46 16.15
CA SER A 17 -11.55 -4.69 17.36
C SER A 17 -11.44 -6.10 17.96
N ASP A 18 -10.99 -7.07 17.15
CA ASP A 18 -10.75 -8.45 17.53
C ASP A 18 -9.26 -8.75 17.82
N ALA A 19 -8.41 -7.73 17.88
CA ALA A 19 -6.99 -7.89 18.14
C ALA A 19 -6.72 -8.53 19.52
N VAL A 20 -5.82 -9.51 19.55
CA VAL A 20 -5.35 -10.16 20.79
C VAL A 20 -4.47 -9.20 21.59
N VAL A 21 -3.64 -8.42 20.90
CA VAL A 21 -2.83 -7.35 21.48
C VAL A 21 -3.49 -6.01 21.18
N ALA A 22 -3.79 -5.23 22.20
CA ALA A 22 -4.39 -3.91 22.02
C ALA A 22 -3.44 -2.98 21.23
N PRO A 23 -3.90 -2.39 20.10
CA PRO A 23 -3.07 -1.48 19.34
C PRO A 23 -2.85 -0.17 20.11
N GLN A 24 -1.67 0.43 19.95
CA GLN A 24 -1.45 1.80 20.42
C GLN A 24 -2.31 2.78 19.61
N ALA A 25 -2.83 3.81 20.27
CA ALA A 25 -3.84 4.70 19.69
C ALA A 25 -3.35 5.42 18.41
N ASN A 26 -2.10 5.88 18.38
CA ASN A 26 -1.50 6.50 17.19
C ASN A 26 -1.38 5.51 16.02
N ARG A 27 -0.97 4.26 16.27
CA ARG A 27 -0.85 3.22 15.24
C ARG A 27 -2.22 2.75 14.74
N LEU A 28 -3.21 2.62 15.63
CA LEU A 28 -4.58 2.33 15.24
C LEU A 28 -5.12 3.42 14.30
N ALA A 29 -4.98 4.70 14.67
CA ALA A 29 -5.44 5.81 13.86
C ALA A 29 -4.75 5.86 12.48
N ALA A 30 -3.44 5.61 12.42
CA ALA A 30 -2.70 5.55 11.16
C ALA A 30 -3.17 4.40 10.26
N VAL A 31 -3.45 3.23 10.84
CA VAL A 31 -3.95 2.06 10.12
C VAL A 31 -5.39 2.27 9.63
N GLU A 32 -6.25 2.91 10.42
CA GLU A 32 -7.60 3.31 10.01
C GLU A 32 -7.57 4.31 8.85
N GLN A 33 -6.73 5.33 8.93
CA GLN A 33 -6.54 6.33 7.88
C GLN A 33 -6.00 5.68 6.59
N ALA A 34 -4.99 4.82 6.71
CA ALA A 34 -4.42 4.11 5.58
C ALA A 34 -5.47 3.17 4.94
N TRP A 35 -6.26 2.46 5.74
CA TRP A 35 -7.30 1.57 5.23
C TRP A 35 -8.39 2.33 4.46
N GLN A 36 -8.84 3.48 4.97
CA GLN A 36 -9.78 4.34 4.25
C GLN A 36 -9.20 4.84 2.92
N ASN A 37 -7.93 5.25 2.91
CA ASN A 37 -7.26 5.70 1.69
C ASN A 37 -7.09 4.56 0.67
N LEU A 38 -6.66 3.37 1.12
CA LEU A 38 -6.45 2.19 0.26
C LEU A 38 -7.74 1.71 -0.41
N THR A 39 -8.87 1.86 0.28
CA THR A 39 -10.16 1.30 -0.14
C THR A 39 -11.08 2.29 -0.85
N THR A 40 -10.57 3.47 -1.21
CA THR A 40 -11.26 4.50 -2.01
C THR A 40 -10.45 4.88 -3.25
N ALA A 41 -11.08 5.53 -4.23
CA ALA A 41 -10.45 5.92 -5.49
C ALA A 41 -9.21 6.80 -5.29
N GLY A 42 -8.17 6.53 -6.09
CA GLY A 42 -6.88 7.19 -6.03
C GLY A 42 -6.68 8.33 -7.00
N PRO A 43 -5.42 8.68 -7.29
CA PRO A 43 -5.08 9.57 -8.38
C PRO A 43 -5.42 9.03 -9.78
N ILE A 44 -5.16 7.75 -10.03
CA ILE A 44 -5.32 7.09 -11.33
C ILE A 44 -6.32 5.93 -11.25
N LEU A 45 -6.29 5.13 -10.18
CA LEU A 45 -7.10 3.92 -10.06
C LEU A 45 -8.44 4.19 -9.39
N THR A 46 -9.48 3.50 -9.87
CA THR A 46 -10.81 3.48 -9.25
C THR A 46 -10.81 2.65 -7.97
N THR A 47 -11.83 2.84 -7.13
CA THR A 47 -12.10 2.01 -5.94
C THR A 47 -12.11 0.52 -6.28
N ARG A 48 -12.80 0.13 -7.37
CA ARG A 48 -12.86 -1.26 -7.85
C ARG A 48 -11.47 -1.83 -8.15
N GLN A 49 -10.64 -1.08 -8.89
CA GLN A 49 -9.28 -1.54 -9.24
C GLN A 49 -8.39 -1.68 -8.00
N ARG A 50 -8.50 -0.77 -7.03
CA ARG A 50 -7.77 -0.88 -5.75
C ARG A 50 -8.20 -2.09 -4.94
N HIS A 51 -9.51 -2.38 -4.86
CA HIS A 51 -10.03 -3.58 -4.20
C HIS A 51 -9.53 -4.87 -4.88
N GLU A 52 -9.48 -4.88 -6.21
CA GLU A 52 -8.90 -5.99 -6.98
C GLU A 52 -7.40 -6.18 -6.70
N ILE A 53 -6.61 -5.10 -6.68
CA ILE A 53 -5.20 -5.11 -6.28
C ILE A 53 -5.02 -5.68 -4.87
N ILE A 54 -5.83 -5.23 -3.91
CA ILE A 54 -5.80 -5.71 -2.52
C ILE A 54 -6.08 -7.21 -2.47
N ALA A 55 -7.12 -7.68 -3.18
CA ALA A 55 -7.48 -9.09 -3.22
C ALA A 55 -6.36 -9.96 -3.82
N VAL A 56 -5.75 -9.49 -4.91
CA VAL A 56 -4.65 -10.20 -5.59
C VAL A 56 -3.40 -10.25 -4.72
N ALA A 57 -3.00 -9.14 -4.10
CA ALA A 57 -1.84 -9.10 -3.20
C ALA A 57 -2.02 -10.04 -2.00
N ARG A 58 -3.21 -10.03 -1.38
CA ARG A 58 -3.56 -10.96 -0.29
C ARG A 58 -3.51 -12.42 -0.74
N SER A 59 -4.00 -12.71 -1.95
CA SER A 59 -3.95 -14.06 -2.53
C SER A 59 -2.52 -14.51 -2.79
N ALA A 60 -1.67 -13.63 -3.31
CA ALA A 60 -0.24 -13.90 -3.53
C ALA A 60 0.47 -14.22 -2.20
N TRP A 61 0.27 -13.42 -1.15
CA TRP A 61 0.82 -13.68 0.18
C TRP A 61 0.27 -14.96 0.84
N ALA A 62 -0.91 -15.42 0.43
CA ALA A 62 -1.46 -16.71 0.84
C ALA A 62 -0.89 -17.90 0.04
N GLY A 63 0.04 -17.66 -0.89
CA GLY A 63 0.70 -18.69 -1.69
C GLY A 63 -0.06 -19.07 -2.97
N ALA A 64 -1.00 -18.25 -3.43
CA ALA A 64 -1.63 -18.48 -4.73
C ALA A 64 -0.60 -18.32 -5.87
N GLY A 65 -0.77 -19.14 -6.92
CA GLY A 65 0.02 -19.02 -8.14
C GLY A 65 -0.28 -17.75 -8.93
N ALA A 66 0.48 -17.53 -10.00
CA ALA A 66 0.31 -16.37 -10.86
C ALA A 66 -1.14 -16.25 -11.36
N PRO A 67 -1.68 -15.03 -11.36
CA PRO A 67 -3.07 -14.81 -11.70
C PRO A 67 -3.33 -15.09 -13.18
N ASN A 68 -4.55 -15.49 -13.49
CA ASN A 68 -5.01 -15.66 -14.86
C ASN A 68 -5.30 -14.31 -15.53
N SER A 69 -5.60 -14.33 -16.83
CA SER A 69 -5.83 -13.11 -17.63
C SER A 69 -7.08 -12.31 -17.24
N THR A 70 -7.89 -12.74 -16.26
CA THR A 70 -9.16 -12.08 -15.93
C THR A 70 -9.01 -10.89 -14.97
N ILE A 71 -7.86 -10.72 -14.31
CA ILE A 71 -7.66 -9.68 -13.28
C ILE A 71 -7.08 -8.35 -13.81
N GLY A 72 -6.94 -8.23 -15.13
CA GLY A 72 -6.34 -7.08 -15.79
C GLY A 72 -4.85 -6.85 -15.44
N LEU A 73 -4.27 -5.79 -16.02
CA LEU A 73 -2.84 -5.49 -15.87
C LEU A 73 -2.48 -4.97 -14.48
N ALA A 74 -3.37 -4.21 -13.84
CA ALA A 74 -3.12 -3.67 -12.50
C ALA A 74 -3.07 -4.79 -11.45
N GLY A 75 -3.96 -5.77 -11.56
CA GLY A 75 -3.93 -6.97 -10.74
C GLY A 75 -2.69 -7.83 -11.03
N GLU A 76 -2.32 -8.02 -12.30
CA GLU A 76 -1.08 -8.74 -12.65
C GLU A 76 0.16 -8.06 -12.06
N ALA A 77 0.27 -6.73 -12.16
CA ALA A 77 1.33 -5.97 -11.51
C ALA A 77 1.30 -6.13 -9.98
N ALA A 78 0.13 -6.10 -9.36
CA ALA A 78 -0.03 -6.29 -7.92
C ALA A 78 0.49 -7.65 -7.45
N TYR A 79 0.23 -8.72 -8.23
CA TYR A 79 0.77 -10.04 -7.93
C TYR A 79 2.30 -10.05 -7.88
N TRP A 80 2.95 -9.50 -8.91
CA TRP A 80 4.41 -9.48 -8.96
C TRP A 80 5.01 -8.60 -7.86
N VAL A 81 4.44 -7.42 -7.61
CA VAL A 81 4.88 -6.56 -6.49
C VAL A 81 4.72 -7.27 -5.14
N ALA A 82 3.68 -8.08 -4.96
CA ALA A 82 3.42 -8.78 -3.71
C ALA A 82 4.25 -10.07 -3.51
N SER A 83 4.58 -10.78 -4.60
CA SER A 83 5.20 -12.12 -4.54
C SER A 83 6.67 -12.16 -4.92
N ASP A 84 7.12 -11.28 -5.80
CA ASP A 84 8.49 -11.23 -6.32
C ASP A 84 8.87 -9.80 -6.74
N PRO A 85 8.96 -8.86 -5.77
CA PRO A 85 9.34 -7.48 -6.08
C PRO A 85 10.78 -7.37 -6.60
N GLY A 86 11.70 -8.26 -6.17
CA GLY A 86 13.09 -8.30 -6.62
C GLY A 86 13.25 -8.72 -8.09
N GLY A 87 12.34 -9.57 -8.60
CA GLY A 87 12.30 -9.98 -10.00
C GLY A 87 11.75 -8.93 -10.97
N ILE A 88 11.26 -7.78 -10.48
CA ILE A 88 10.74 -6.72 -11.35
C ILE A 88 11.90 -6.00 -12.04
N THR A 89 11.84 -5.94 -13.37
CA THR A 89 12.86 -5.31 -14.22
C THR A 89 12.29 -4.12 -15.01
N LYS A 90 13.19 -3.35 -15.64
CA LYS A 90 12.81 -2.31 -16.61
C LYS A 90 11.93 -2.87 -17.73
N GLU A 91 12.24 -4.08 -18.19
CA GLU A 91 11.50 -4.79 -19.23
C GLU A 91 10.11 -5.18 -18.74
N THR A 92 9.98 -5.63 -17.49
CA THR A 92 8.68 -5.91 -16.85
C THR A 92 7.80 -4.65 -16.83
N VAL A 93 8.32 -3.53 -16.32
CA VAL A 93 7.58 -2.26 -16.26
C VAL A 93 7.24 -1.73 -17.67
N GLY A 94 8.18 -1.79 -18.60
CA GLY A 94 7.94 -1.41 -20.00
C GLY A 94 6.91 -2.30 -20.70
N GLY A 95 6.86 -3.59 -20.36
CA GLY A 95 5.88 -4.53 -20.87
C GLY A 95 4.46 -4.20 -20.41
N PHE A 96 4.28 -3.80 -19.15
CA PHE A 96 3.00 -3.30 -18.65
C PHE A 96 2.54 -2.04 -19.38
N GLU A 97 3.44 -1.08 -19.59
CA GLU A 97 3.18 0.14 -20.34
C GLU A 97 2.76 -0.15 -21.78
N ALA A 98 3.47 -1.02 -22.49
CA ALA A 98 3.15 -1.42 -23.85
C ALA A 98 1.79 -2.13 -23.97
N ARG A 99 1.32 -2.78 -22.90
CA ARG A 99 0.01 -3.45 -22.82
C ARG A 99 -1.12 -2.51 -22.38
N GLY A 100 -0.81 -1.28 -21.93
CA GLY A 100 -1.78 -0.25 -21.61
C GLY A 100 -1.88 0.15 -20.13
N LEU A 101 -1.02 -0.39 -19.25
CA LEU A 101 -0.91 0.08 -17.86
C LEU A 101 0.14 1.20 -17.80
N SER A 102 -0.29 2.45 -17.69
CA SER A 102 0.62 3.59 -17.61
C SER A 102 1.57 3.47 -16.41
N ARG A 103 2.78 4.05 -16.50
CA ARG A 103 3.75 4.02 -15.38
C ARG A 103 3.21 4.68 -14.11
N LEU A 104 2.34 5.69 -14.23
CA LEU A 104 1.68 6.28 -13.07
C LEU A 104 0.65 5.33 -12.44
N ALA A 105 -0.12 4.58 -13.24
CA ALA A 105 -1.01 3.55 -12.72
C ALA A 105 -0.21 2.42 -12.04
N TYR A 106 0.89 1.98 -12.65
CA TYR A 106 1.82 1.03 -12.04
C TYR A 106 2.42 1.56 -10.72
N LEU A 107 2.83 2.84 -10.68
CA LEU A 107 3.32 3.47 -9.46
C LEU A 107 2.27 3.49 -8.34
N GLU A 108 0.99 3.72 -8.70
CA GLU A 108 -0.10 3.62 -7.74
C GLU A 108 -0.31 2.18 -7.24
N VAL A 109 -0.19 1.16 -8.10
CA VAL A 109 -0.21 -0.26 -7.69
C VAL A 109 0.87 -0.53 -6.65
N VAL A 110 2.10 -0.07 -6.90
CA VAL A 110 3.22 -0.20 -5.95
C VAL A 110 2.87 0.45 -4.62
N GLY A 111 2.34 1.67 -4.64
CA GLY A 111 1.92 2.40 -3.44
C GLY A 111 0.81 1.71 -2.65
N VAL A 112 -0.17 1.12 -3.34
CA VAL A 112 -1.27 0.36 -2.71
C VAL A 112 -0.73 -0.91 -2.06
N VAL A 113 0.07 -1.71 -2.77
CA VAL A 113 0.60 -2.99 -2.23
C VAL A 113 1.54 -2.74 -1.04
N ALA A 114 2.42 -1.74 -1.14
CA ALA A 114 3.36 -1.40 -0.05
C ALA A 114 2.64 -0.96 1.23
N ARG A 115 1.63 -0.09 1.12
CA ARG A 115 0.86 0.37 2.28
C ARG A 115 -0.10 -0.70 2.81
N LEU A 116 -0.64 -1.55 1.93
CA LEU A 116 -1.42 -2.72 2.33
C LEU A 116 -0.60 -3.69 3.18
N ALA A 117 0.68 -3.92 2.83
CA ALA A 117 1.55 -4.80 3.62
C ALA A 117 1.70 -4.30 5.06
N ASN A 118 1.80 -2.97 5.26
CA ASN A 118 1.83 -2.37 6.59
C ASN A 118 0.54 -2.63 7.37
N VAL A 119 -0.63 -2.41 6.75
CA VAL A 119 -1.94 -2.67 7.38
C VAL A 119 -2.10 -4.15 7.72
N ASP A 120 -1.96 -5.03 6.74
CA ASP A 120 -2.24 -6.47 6.89
C ASP A 120 -1.25 -7.17 7.83
N PHE A 121 0.05 -6.85 7.75
CA PHE A 121 1.04 -7.47 8.63
C PHE A 121 0.96 -6.94 10.05
N TYR A 122 0.57 -5.68 10.25
CA TYR A 122 0.25 -5.17 11.58
C TYR A 122 -0.99 -5.86 12.17
N SER A 123 -2.08 -5.99 11.40
CA SER A 123 -3.27 -6.73 11.83
C SER A 123 -2.92 -8.16 12.27
N ARG A 124 -2.16 -8.88 11.42
CA ARG A 124 -1.70 -10.24 11.74
C ARG A 124 -0.79 -10.28 12.97
N GLY A 125 0.12 -9.33 13.11
CA GLY A 125 1.05 -9.23 14.22
C GLY A 125 0.35 -9.03 15.57
N LEU A 126 -0.79 -8.33 15.58
CA LEU A 126 -1.64 -8.18 16.76
C LEU A 126 -2.58 -9.37 17.01
N GLY A 127 -2.58 -10.37 16.13
CA GLY A 127 -3.51 -11.50 16.18
C GLY A 127 -4.94 -11.15 15.77
N ALA A 128 -5.15 -10.04 15.04
CA ALA A 128 -6.45 -9.61 14.54
C ALA A 128 -6.77 -10.26 13.18
N SER A 129 -8.06 -10.30 12.83
CA SER A 129 -8.49 -10.62 11.47
C SER A 129 -8.07 -9.54 10.48
N LEU A 130 -7.89 -9.92 9.20
CA LEU A 130 -7.62 -8.94 8.16
C LEU A 130 -8.85 -8.05 7.91
N PRO A 131 -8.66 -6.74 7.66
CA PRO A 131 -9.75 -5.83 7.36
C PRO A 131 -10.59 -6.29 6.15
N LEU A 132 -11.91 -6.29 6.29
CA LEU A 132 -12.83 -6.57 5.19
C LEU A 132 -12.93 -5.37 4.26
N LEU A 133 -12.95 -5.64 2.94
CA LEU A 133 -13.13 -4.59 1.93
C LEU A 133 -14.51 -3.93 2.12
N PRO A 134 -14.58 -2.58 2.18
CA PRO A 134 -15.86 -1.89 2.22
C PRO A 134 -16.60 -2.02 0.87
N PRO A 135 -17.86 -1.60 0.78
CA PRO A 135 -18.56 -1.49 -0.50
C PRO A 135 -17.80 -0.62 -1.50
N ILE A 136 -17.83 -1.01 -2.78
CA ILE A 136 -17.25 -0.21 -3.86
C ILE A 136 -18.08 1.05 -4.04
N ASP A 137 -17.45 2.22 -3.84
CA ASP A 137 -18.05 3.50 -4.18
C ASP A 137 -17.94 3.81 -5.69
N ALA A 138 -18.63 4.87 -6.13
CA ALA A 138 -18.59 5.38 -7.49
C ALA A 138 -17.65 6.59 -7.66
N LEU A 139 -16.70 6.79 -6.74
CA LEU A 139 -15.77 7.92 -6.82
C LEU A 139 -14.84 7.74 -8.01
N LEU A 140 -14.63 8.83 -8.73
CA LEU A 140 -13.69 8.87 -9.84
C LEU A 140 -12.27 9.14 -9.34
N PRO A 141 -11.25 8.63 -10.04
CA PRO A 141 -9.87 9.01 -9.74
C PRO A 141 -9.69 10.52 -9.80
N THR A 142 -8.91 11.06 -8.87
CA THR A 142 -8.76 12.52 -8.74
C THR A 142 -7.99 13.16 -9.90
N GLY A 143 -7.17 12.39 -10.61
CA GLY A 143 -6.28 12.86 -11.66
C GLY A 143 -5.11 13.71 -11.15
N ARG A 144 -4.92 13.85 -9.84
CA ARG A 144 -3.88 14.69 -9.24
C ARG A 144 -2.50 14.03 -9.39
N VAL A 145 -1.69 14.56 -10.31
CA VAL A 145 -0.32 14.12 -10.60
C VAL A 145 0.66 15.28 -10.50
N ASN A 146 1.93 15.01 -10.18
CA ASN A 146 2.97 16.03 -10.19
C ASN A 146 3.64 16.10 -11.57
N GLY A 147 3.38 17.18 -12.32
CA GLY A 147 3.93 17.37 -13.66
C GLY A 147 5.45 17.58 -13.72
N ALA A 148 6.12 17.81 -12.59
CA ALA A 148 7.57 17.90 -12.51
C ALA A 148 8.25 16.51 -12.38
N ALA A 149 7.48 15.45 -12.14
CA ALA A 149 8.02 14.10 -12.05
C ALA A 149 8.51 13.62 -13.42
N THR A 150 9.70 13.02 -13.43
CA THR A 150 10.33 12.47 -14.63
C THR A 150 10.69 11.02 -14.41
N ILE A 151 10.74 10.21 -15.47
CA ILE A 151 11.16 8.82 -15.36
C ILE A 151 12.63 8.80 -14.94
N THR A 152 12.92 8.17 -13.81
CA THR A 152 14.28 8.00 -13.27
C THR A 152 14.78 6.58 -13.51
N ASP A 153 15.94 6.25 -12.94
CA ASP A 153 16.53 4.90 -12.97
C ASP A 153 15.65 3.83 -12.31
N SER A 154 14.66 4.23 -11.51
CA SER A 154 13.64 3.34 -10.93
C SER A 154 12.51 2.99 -11.90
N TRP A 155 12.61 3.41 -13.18
CA TRP A 155 11.68 3.11 -14.27
C TRP A 155 10.25 3.66 -14.07
N VAL A 156 10.04 4.54 -13.10
CA VAL A 156 8.76 5.20 -12.83
C VAL A 156 8.97 6.71 -12.69
N PRO A 157 7.93 7.53 -12.91
CA PRO A 157 8.01 8.97 -12.64
C PRO A 157 8.32 9.21 -11.17
N MET A 158 9.38 9.97 -10.88
CA MET A 158 9.76 10.39 -9.53
C MET A 158 10.19 11.86 -9.51
N LEU A 159 10.12 12.46 -8.32
CA LEU A 159 10.76 13.74 -8.05
C LEU A 159 12.22 13.51 -7.61
N SER A 160 13.08 14.50 -7.86
CA SER A 160 14.43 14.52 -7.32
C SER A 160 14.48 15.32 -6.02
N PRO A 161 15.20 14.86 -4.97
CA PRO A 161 15.98 13.62 -4.93
C PRO A 161 15.08 12.38 -4.77
N ALA A 162 15.48 11.28 -5.43
CA ALA A 162 14.78 10.00 -5.39
C ALA A 162 15.07 9.23 -4.09
N LEU A 163 14.45 9.64 -2.99
CA LEU A 163 14.55 8.94 -1.69
C LEU A 163 13.32 8.07 -1.45
N ALA A 164 13.49 6.96 -0.72
CA ALA A 164 12.42 5.99 -0.47
C ALA A 164 11.12 6.61 0.09
N PRO A 165 11.14 7.56 1.06
CA PRO A 165 9.90 8.17 1.57
C PRO A 165 9.15 9.07 0.58
N PHE A 166 9.81 9.46 -0.52
CA PHE A 166 9.25 10.35 -1.56
C PHE A 166 9.00 9.60 -2.88
N VAL A 167 9.12 8.26 -2.88
CA VAL A 167 9.07 7.45 -4.11
C VAL A 167 7.74 7.57 -4.87
N LEU A 168 6.66 7.88 -4.16
CA LEU A 168 5.32 8.00 -4.73
C LEU A 168 4.93 9.45 -5.05
N ASP A 169 5.79 10.46 -4.89
CA ASP A 169 5.39 11.87 -4.98
C ASP A 169 5.03 12.36 -6.40
N ALA A 170 5.25 11.55 -7.43
CA ALA A 170 4.62 11.76 -8.73
C ALA A 170 3.08 11.69 -8.64
N LEU A 171 2.57 11.02 -7.61
CA LEU A 171 1.18 10.95 -7.18
C LEU A 171 1.08 11.55 -5.77
N PRO A 172 0.92 12.88 -5.61
CA PRO A 172 1.06 13.53 -4.32
C PRO A 172 0.22 12.93 -3.18
N ALA A 173 -1.01 12.47 -3.48
CA ALA A 173 -1.88 11.84 -2.49
C ALA A 173 -1.33 10.48 -1.99
N GLU A 174 -0.63 9.74 -2.85
CA GLU A 174 0.00 8.47 -2.49
C GLU A 174 1.26 8.69 -1.65
N GLY A 175 2.04 9.72 -2.01
CA GLY A 175 3.21 10.14 -1.22
C GLY A 175 2.84 10.60 0.19
N GLU A 176 1.82 11.46 0.30
CA GLU A 176 1.25 11.89 1.60
C GLU A 176 0.82 10.66 2.42
N ALA A 177 0.00 9.78 1.84
CA ALA A 177 -0.51 8.61 2.56
C ALA A 177 0.56 7.55 2.88
N LEU A 178 1.67 7.48 2.14
CA LEU A 178 2.83 6.66 2.50
C LEU A 178 3.52 7.20 3.75
N ARG A 179 3.72 8.52 3.84
CA ARG A 179 4.37 9.16 4.99
C ARG A 179 3.50 9.06 6.25
N ASP A 180 2.19 9.26 6.12
CA ASP A 180 1.24 9.16 7.25
C ASP A 180 1.35 7.81 7.99
N ILE A 181 1.42 6.70 7.24
CA ILE A 181 1.58 5.37 7.87
C ILE A 181 3.03 5.08 8.26
N HIS A 182 4.01 5.53 7.48
CA HIS A 182 5.44 5.35 7.78
C HIS A 182 5.82 5.93 9.14
N GLU A 183 5.41 7.17 9.44
CA GLU A 183 5.80 7.84 10.69
C GLU A 183 5.25 7.13 11.92
N ALA A 184 4.02 6.59 11.85
CA ALA A 184 3.42 5.85 12.97
C ALA A 184 3.98 4.43 13.14
N MET A 185 4.44 3.82 12.04
CA MET A 185 4.83 2.40 12.01
C MET A 185 6.34 2.16 12.06
N TYR A 186 7.16 3.19 11.79
CA TYR A 186 8.60 3.04 11.64
C TYR A 186 9.38 4.12 12.41
N ILE A 187 9.62 5.28 11.77
CA ILE A 187 10.35 6.40 12.37
C ILE A 187 9.80 7.71 11.78
N PRO A 188 9.62 8.77 12.60
CA PRO A 188 9.27 10.09 12.08
C PRO A 188 10.28 10.59 11.06
N MET A 189 9.82 11.31 10.04
CA MET A 189 10.68 11.79 8.95
C MET A 189 11.82 12.69 9.45
N GLU A 190 11.55 13.53 10.45
CA GLU A 190 12.54 14.38 11.11
C GLU A 190 13.60 13.60 11.91
N SER A 191 13.31 12.36 12.27
CA SER A 191 14.18 11.50 13.08
C SER A 191 14.98 10.49 12.25
N LEU A 192 14.80 10.43 10.91
CA LEU A 192 15.50 9.49 10.03
C LEU A 192 17.04 9.54 10.20
N GLY A 193 17.61 10.72 10.44
CA GLY A 193 19.05 10.90 10.66
C GLY A 193 19.52 10.67 12.10
N ASP A 194 18.60 10.48 13.05
CA ASP A 194 18.92 10.36 14.47
C ASP A 194 19.28 8.92 14.86
N GLY A 195 20.58 8.65 14.97
CA GLY A 195 21.11 7.36 15.41
C GLY A 195 20.72 6.94 16.84
N THR A 196 20.11 7.85 17.61
CA THR A 196 19.69 7.63 19.00
C THR A 196 18.18 7.52 19.18
N TYR A 197 17.41 7.58 18.09
CA TYR A 197 15.95 7.41 18.14
C TYR A 197 15.55 6.10 18.82
N GLU A 198 14.48 6.16 19.60
CA GLU A 198 13.92 5.01 20.31
C GLU A 198 12.40 5.13 20.37
N ASP A 199 11.76 3.98 20.21
CA ASP A 199 10.32 3.72 20.39
C ASP A 199 10.20 2.40 21.17
N GLU A 200 9.31 1.49 20.80
CA GLU A 200 9.31 0.11 21.32
C GLU A 200 10.59 -0.67 20.98
N LEU A 201 11.33 -0.21 19.96
CA LEU A 201 12.63 -0.73 19.58
C LEU A 201 13.65 0.42 19.56
N THR A 202 14.88 0.10 19.94
CA THR A 202 16.02 1.01 19.78
C THR A 202 16.36 1.18 18.30
N ARG A 203 16.99 2.31 17.91
CA ARG A 203 17.44 2.54 16.54
C ARG A 203 18.20 1.35 15.92
N PRO A 204 19.21 0.72 16.58
CA PRO A 204 19.88 -0.43 16.00
C PRO A 204 18.98 -1.66 15.77
N GLN A 205 17.96 -1.86 16.61
CA GLN A 205 17.00 -2.96 16.43
C GLN A 205 16.07 -2.68 15.25
N ILE A 206 15.59 -1.44 15.11
CA ILE A 206 14.80 -0.98 13.96
C ILE A 206 15.57 -1.24 12.66
N GLU A 207 16.81 -0.74 12.58
CA GLU A 207 17.70 -0.89 11.43
C GLU A 207 17.99 -2.36 11.11
N TYR A 208 18.19 -3.20 12.13
CA TYR A 208 18.41 -4.63 11.93
C TYR A 208 17.19 -5.33 11.32
N VAL A 209 15.98 -5.02 11.81
CA VAL A 209 14.73 -5.59 11.26
C VAL A 209 14.51 -5.09 9.83
N ALA A 210 14.74 -3.81 9.57
CA ALA A 210 14.60 -3.22 8.25
C ALA A 210 15.60 -3.82 7.25
N ALA A 211 16.89 -3.86 7.59
CA ALA A 211 17.93 -4.48 6.75
C ALA A 211 17.66 -5.97 6.47
N ARG A 212 17.22 -6.73 7.48
CA ARG A 212 16.85 -8.14 7.30
C ARG A 212 15.63 -8.29 6.41
N THR A 213 14.63 -7.43 6.56
CA THR A 213 13.42 -7.44 5.71
C THR A 213 13.79 -7.13 4.26
N SER A 214 14.62 -6.11 4.03
CA SER A 214 15.11 -5.78 2.69
C SER A 214 15.92 -6.91 2.08
N TYR A 215 16.81 -7.55 2.85
CA TYR A 215 17.57 -8.72 2.39
C TYR A 215 16.66 -9.87 1.95
N LEU A 216 15.60 -10.18 2.72
CA LEU A 216 14.65 -11.25 2.38
C LEU A 216 13.76 -10.92 1.18
N ASN A 217 13.53 -9.64 0.90
CA ASN A 217 12.73 -9.19 -0.25
C ASN A 217 13.59 -8.80 -1.45
N GLU A 218 14.91 -8.99 -1.37
CA GLU A 218 15.88 -8.56 -2.39
C GLU A 218 15.73 -7.06 -2.76
N CYS A 219 15.36 -6.25 -1.77
CA CYS A 219 15.23 -4.81 -1.88
C CYS A 219 16.49 -4.07 -1.41
N PHE A 220 16.70 -2.86 -1.94
CA PHE A 220 17.73 -1.95 -1.46
C PHE A 220 17.33 -1.35 -0.09
N TYR A 221 18.29 -1.25 0.83
CA TYR A 221 18.19 -0.58 2.13
C TYR A 221 19.35 0.39 2.31
#